data_AF-A0A1X3F1A3-F1
#
_entry.id   AF-A0A1X3F1A3-F1
#
_cell.length_a   1.000
_cell.length_b   1.000
_cell.length_c   1.000
_cell.angle_alpha   90.00
_cell.angle_beta   90.00
_cell.angle_gamma   90.00
#
_symmetry.space_group_name_H-M   'P 1'
#
loop_
_entity.id
_entity.type
_entity.pdbx_description
1 polymer ?
#
loop_
_entity_poly.entity_id
_entity_poly.type
_entity_poly.pdbx_seq_one_letter_code
_entity_poly.pdbx_strand_id
1 'polypeptide(L)' 'MVRDPPGQRLDLLRAEAYRAAKANGVKLHVDRAEIGTQFCYDNEKAKTAFALVCEKFGIWYDGQRQR' A
#
# COMPACT_ATOMS: atom_id res chain seq x y z
N MET A 1 -0.34 -4.13 5.73
CA MET A 1 0.81 -4.98 5.36
C MET A 1 0.40 -5.86 4.18
N VAL A 2 1.16 -5.83 3.10
CA VAL A 2 0.94 -6.66 1.90
C VAL A 2 1.87 -7.88 1.96
N ARG A 3 1.32 -9.08 1.79
CA ARG A 3 2.11 -10.33 1.81
C ARG A 3 2.87 -10.52 0.50
N ASP A 4 4.14 -10.89 0.65
CA ASP A 4 5.23 -11.01 -0.32
C ASP A 4 4.82 -11.24 -1.80
N PRO A 5 4.59 -10.15 -2.56
CA PRO A 5 4.28 -10.26 -3.98
C PRO A 5 5.57 -10.47 -4.79
N PRO A 6 5.54 -11.15 -5.95
CA PRO A 6 6.69 -11.22 -6.87
C PRO A 6 7.25 -9.82 -7.16
N GLY A 7 8.57 -9.69 -7.33
CA GLY A 7 9.24 -8.37 -7.41
C GLY A 7 8.57 -7.35 -8.34
N GLN A 8 8.18 -7.79 -9.55
CA GLN A 8 7.46 -6.93 -10.51
C GLN A 8 6.09 -6.44 -9.99
N ARG A 9 5.36 -7.30 -9.27
CA ARG A 9 4.05 -6.94 -8.67
C ARG A 9 4.24 -6.00 -7.48
N LEU A 10 5.35 -6.10 -6.75
CA LEU A 10 5.72 -5.15 -5.71
C LEU A 10 6.02 -3.76 -6.27
N ASP A 11 6.71 -3.67 -7.40
CA ASP A 11 7.03 -2.38 -8.04
C ASP A 11 5.78 -1.69 -8.59
N LEU A 12 4.85 -2.45 -9.17
CA LEU A 12 3.53 -1.94 -9.57
C LEU A 12 2.76 -1.40 -8.36
N LEU A 13 2.76 -2.14 -7.25
CA LEU A 13 2.12 -1.69 -6.02
C LEU A 13 2.75 -0.41 -5.47
N ARG A 14 4.08 -0.26 -5.50
CA ARG A 14 4.73 1.00 -5.11
C ARG A 14 4.28 2.16 -5.98
N ALA A 15 4.23 1.97 -7.30
CA ALA A 15 3.80 3.03 -8.22
C ALA A 15 2.35 3.49 -7.94
N GLU A 16 1.42 2.54 -7.74
CA GLU A 16 0.04 2.86 -7.40
C GLU A 16 -0.09 3.44 -5.98
N ALA A 17 0.74 2.99 -5.05
CA ALA A 17 0.77 3.55 -3.70
C ALA A 17 1.14 5.04 -3.72
N TYR A 18 2.19 5.40 -4.47
CA TYR A 18 2.61 6.79 -4.66
C TYR A 18 1.55 7.62 -5.38
N ARG A 19 0.86 7.04 -6.37
CA ARG A 19 -0.25 7.70 -7.07
C ARG A 19 -1.39 8.03 -6.12
N ALA A 20 -1.78 7.08 -5.27
CA ALA A 20 -2.81 7.29 -4.25
C ALA A 20 -2.42 8.38 -3.25
N ALA A 21 -1.16 8.39 -2.81
CA ALA A 21 -0.63 9.41 -1.90
C ALA A 21 -0.68 10.81 -2.53
N LYS A 22 -0.17 10.94 -3.76
CA LYS A 22 -0.18 12.20 -4.53
C LYS A 22 -1.59 12.72 -4.77
N ALA A 23 -2.52 11.85 -5.17
CA ALA A 23 -3.91 12.21 -5.41
C ALA A 23 -4.64 12.72 -4.15
N ASN A 24 -4.21 12.25 -2.98
CA ASN A 24 -4.79 12.63 -1.69
C ASN A 24 -3.95 13.65 -0.91
N GLY A 25 -2.88 14.18 -1.51
CA GLY A 25 -2.02 15.21 -0.89
C GLY A 25 -1.31 14.75 0.38
N VAL A 26 -1.05 13.44 0.54
CA VAL A 26 -0.38 12.88 1.73
C VAL A 26 0.96 12.26 1.40
N LYS A 27 1.80 12.13 2.42
CA LYS A 27 3.04 11.37 2.32
C LYS A 27 2.72 9.87 2.39
N LEU A 28 3.55 9.10 1.68
CA LEU A 28 3.58 7.65 1.76
C LEU A 28 4.91 7.25 2.35
N HIS A 29 4.86 6.44 3.40
CA HIS A 29 6.01 5.76 3.96
C HIS A 29 5.93 4.27 3.61
N VAL A 30 7.02 3.72 3.06
CA VAL A 30 7.09 2.30 2.70
C VAL A 30 8.17 1.65 3.55
N ASP A 31 7.74 0.78 4.46
CA ASP A 31 8.63 0.07 5.37
C ASP A 31 8.70 -1.41 5.00
N ARG A 32 9.87 -2.02 5.24
CA ARG A 32 10.02 -3.48 5.21
C ARG A 32 9.45 -4.03 6.50
N ALA A 33 8.52 -4.97 6.40
CA ALA A 33 7.92 -5.61 7.56
C ALA A 33 8.44 -7.05 7.71
N GLU A 34 8.22 -7.65 8.88
CA GLU A 34 8.63 -9.04 9.18
C GLU A 34 8.05 -10.04 8.17
N ILE A 35 6.84 -9.76 7.65
CA ILE A 35 6.22 -10.47 6.54
C ILE A 35 5.80 -9.45 5.47
N GLY A 36 6.48 -9.46 4.32
CA GLY A 36 6.13 -8.63 3.16
C GLY A 36 6.49 -7.14 3.31
N THR A 37 5.60 -6.26 2.82
CA THR A 37 5.83 -4.80 2.74
C THR A 37 4.70 -4.01 3.41
N GLN A 38 5.03 -2.97 4.15
CA GLN A 38 4.07 -2.07 4.79
C GLN A 38 4.00 -0.74 4.04
N PHE A 39 2.80 -0.34 3.65
CA PHE A 39 2.49 0.96 3.08
C PHE A 39 1.73 1.78 4.13
N CYS A 40 2.31 2.88 4.58
CA CYS A 40 1.80 3.75 5.64
C CYS A 40 1.36 5.09 5.03
N TYR A 41 0.10 5.44 5.26
CA TYR A 41 -0.51 6.69 4.81
C TYR A 41 -1.01 7.49 6.00
N ASP A 42 -0.88 8.81 5.91
CA ASP A 42 -1.27 9.75 6.96
C ASP A 42 -2.80 10.00 7.00
N ASN A 43 -3.55 9.59 5.98
CA ASN A 43 -5.01 9.74 5.96
C ASN A 43 -5.74 8.45 5.55
N GLU A 44 -7.00 8.33 5.96
CA GLU A 44 -7.83 7.16 5.68
C GLU A 44 -8.25 7.08 4.21
N LYS A 45 -8.45 8.21 3.53
CA LYS A 45 -8.83 8.26 2.11
C LYS A 45 -7.80 7.58 1.21
N ALA A 46 -6.51 7.82 1.44
CA ALA A 46 -5.43 7.19 0.70
C ALA A 46 -5.31 5.70 1.02
N LYS A 47 -5.56 5.30 2.28
CA LYS A 47 -5.62 3.88 2.68
C LYS A 47 -6.73 3.16 1.91
N THR A 48 -7.94 3.72 1.88
CA THR A 48 -9.07 3.13 1.14
C THR A 48 -8.81 3.08 -0.36
N ALA A 49 -8.26 4.15 -0.95
CA ALA A 49 -7.91 4.16 -2.37
C ALA A 49 -6.87 3.09 -2.72
N PHE A 50 -5.87 2.88 -1.87
CA PHE A 50 -4.86 1.85 -2.07
C PHE A 50 -5.39 0.43 -1.81
N ALA A 51 -6.28 0.25 -0.84
CA ALA A 51 -6.96 -1.02 -0.60
C ALA A 51 -7.73 -1.50 -1.85
N LEU A 52 -8.44 -0.61 -2.54
CA LEU A 52 -9.11 -0.91 -3.82
C LEU A 52 -8.14 -1.33 -4.92
N VAL A 53 -6.91 -0.78 -4.92
CA VAL A 53 -5.86 -1.25 -5.83
C VAL A 53 -5.49 -2.69 -5.46
N CYS A 54 -5.18 -2.97 -4.19
CA CYS A 54 -4.84 -4.32 -3.76
C CYS A 54 -5.92 -5.36 -4.15
N GLU A 55 -7.20 -5.03 -3.97
CA GLU A 55 -8.33 -5.87 -4.39
C GLU A 55 -8.33 -6.14 -5.90
N LYS A 56 -8.16 -5.11 -6.74
CA LYS A 56 -8.07 -5.25 -8.20
C LYS A 56 -6.93 -6.14 -8.65
N PHE A 57 -5.82 -6.15 -7.90
CA PHE A 57 -4.67 -7.01 -8.18
C PHE A 57 -4.75 -8.38 -7.51
N GLY A 58 -5.82 -8.68 -6.75
CA GLY A 58 -6.00 -9.93 -6.03
C GLY A 58 -4.99 -10.13 -4.89
N ILE A 59 -4.53 -9.04 -4.28
CA ILE A 59 -3.48 -9.03 -3.28
C ILE A 59 -4.10 -8.93 -1.88
N TRP A 60 -3.76 -9.89 -1.03
CA TRP A 60 -4.15 -9.89 0.37
C TRP A 60 -3.35 -8.85 1.15
N TYR A 61 -4.06 -7.95 1.83
CA TYR A 61 -3.49 -6.93 2.70
C TYR A 61 -4.11 -7.02 4.09
N ASP A 62 -3.29 -6.81 5.11
CA ASP A 62 -3.75 -6.57 6.48
C ASP A 62 -3.88 -5.04 6.69
N GLY A 63 -5.11 -4.57 6.88
CA GLY A 63 -5.43 -3.15 7.10
C GLY A 63 -5.14 -2.63 8.51
N GLN A 64 -4.70 -3.50 9.43
CA GLN A 64 -4.58 -3.16 10.85
C GLN A 64 -3.13 -2.80 11.24
N ARG A 65 -2.69 -1.58 10.91
CA ARG A 65 -1.69 -0.86 11.73
C ARG A 65 -1.66 0.63 11.37
N GLN A 66 -2.40 1.42 12.13
CA GLN A 66 -2.09 2.85 12.29
C GLN A 66 -1.01 2.92 13.38
N ARG A 67 0.19 3.37 13.05
CA ARG A 67 1.16 3.83 14.05
C ARG A 67 1.43 5.29 13.79
#